data_AF-A0A2N7QUT9-F1
#
_entry.id   AF-A0A2N7QUT9-F1
#
_cell.length_a   1.000
_cell.length_b   1.000
_cell.length_c   1.000
_cell.angle_alpha   90.00
_cell.angle_beta   90.00
_cell.angle_gamma   90.00
#
_symmetry.space_group_name_H-M   'P 1'
#
loop_
_entity.id
_entity.type
_entity.pdbx_description
1 polymer ?
#
loop_
_entity_poly.entity_id
_entity_poly.type
_entity_poly.pdbx_seq_one_letter_code
_entity_poly.pdbx_strand_id
1 'polypeptide(L)'
;MAAELDSVIGVITKVRDHTIGVDREMGLVDGVPYRGTRYFNDIEIDLSEPAITLCLSARWPDRLFLQNGDRILAIGSREQGKFQVQALCNLTDDSHYLLCGSPGLRRRLKRMATELRPGGAPAHWLSA
;
A
#
# COMPACT_ATOMS: atom_id res chain seq x y z
N MET A 1 0.47 11.47 -21.06
CA MET A 1 1.53 11.84 -20.10
C MET A 1 1.46 10.85 -18.95
N ALA A 2 2.57 10.20 -18.59
CA ALA A 2 2.60 9.40 -17.37
C ALA A 2 2.52 10.34 -16.16
N ALA A 3 1.67 10.01 -15.18
CA ALA A 3 1.61 10.78 -13.94
C ALA A 3 2.98 10.72 -13.24
N GLU A 4 3.49 11.86 -12.81
CA GLU A 4 4.76 11.92 -12.08
C GLU A 4 4.59 11.24 -10.72
N LEU A 5 5.50 10.30 -10.41
CA LEU A 5 5.47 9.54 -9.17
C LEU A 5 6.27 10.25 -8.09
N ASP A 6 5.59 10.59 -7.00
CA ASP A 6 6.12 11.21 -5.78
C ASP A 6 6.19 10.16 -4.65
N SER A 7 6.94 10.45 -3.59
CA SER A 7 7.04 9.61 -2.40
C SER A 7 6.76 10.40 -1.14
N VAL A 8 5.99 9.83 -0.22
CA VAL A 8 5.63 10.46 1.06
C VAL A 8 6.01 9.53 2.20
N ILE A 9 6.65 10.08 3.22
CA ILE A 9 6.94 9.40 4.49
C ILE A 9 6.24 10.14 5.61
N GLY A 10 5.65 9.42 6.56
CA GLY A 10 5.02 10.04 7.73
C GLY A 10 4.53 9.04 8.75
N VAL A 11 3.94 9.55 9.84
CA VAL A 11 3.35 8.74 10.90
C VAL A 11 1.84 8.78 10.78
N ILE A 12 1.20 7.62 10.82
CA ILE A 12 -0.24 7.47 10.75
C ILE A 12 -0.86 8.05 12.02
N THR A 13 -1.80 8.97 11.84
CA THR A 13 -2.66 9.50 12.91
C THR A 13 -4.04 8.86 12.90
N LYS A 14 -4.50 8.42 11.73
CA LYS A 14 -5.83 7.84 11.54
C LYS A 14 -5.87 6.92 10.32
N VAL A 15 -6.60 5.82 10.44
CA VAL A 15 -6.93 4.91 9.34
C VAL A 15 -8.45 4.78 9.25
N ARG A 16 -8.98 4.91 8.04
CA ARG A 16 -10.40 4.69 7.73
C ARG A 16 -10.48 3.63 6.64
N ASP A 17 -11.18 2.53 6.89
CA ASP A 17 -11.39 1.44 5.94
C ASP A 17 -12.86 1.41 5.52
N HIS A 18 -13.11 1.57 4.22
CA HIS A 18 -14.42 1.49 3.62
C HIS A 18 -14.47 0.34 2.62
N THR A 19 -15.29 -0.68 2.91
CA THR A 19 -15.58 -1.73 1.93
C THR A 19 -16.50 -1.19 0.83
N ILE A 20 -16.03 -1.23 -0.42
CA ILE A 20 -16.67 -0.48 -1.53
C ILE A 20 -17.24 -1.38 -2.61
N GLY A 21 -16.64 -2.54 -2.89
CA GLY A 21 -17.01 -3.33 -4.06
C GLY A 21 -17.06 -4.83 -3.83
N VAL A 22 -18.02 -5.47 -4.51
CA VAL A 22 -18.09 -6.90 -4.82
C VAL A 22 -17.94 -7.01 -6.34
N ASP A 23 -16.73 -7.26 -6.82
CA ASP A 23 -16.55 -7.56 -8.25
C ASP A 23 -16.96 -9.02 -8.48
N ARG A 24 -17.93 -9.22 -9.38
CA ARG A 24 -18.50 -10.52 -9.74
C ARG A 24 -17.85 -11.00 -11.01
N GLU A 25 -16.63 -11.50 -10.90
CA GLU A 25 -15.95 -12.09 -12.05
C GLU A 25 -16.48 -13.51 -12.28
N MET A 26 -16.87 -13.82 -13.52
CA MET A 26 -17.09 -15.20 -13.92
C MET A 26 -15.75 -15.82 -14.30
N GLY A 27 -15.33 -16.81 -13.54
CA GLY A 27 -14.20 -17.67 -13.88
C GLY A 27 -14.69 -19.03 -14.35
N LEU A 28 -13.80 -19.78 -14.99
CA LEU A 28 -13.98 -21.22 -15.24
C LEU A 28 -13.03 -21.98 -14.32
N VAL A 29 -13.56 -22.87 -13.51
CA VAL A 29 -12.78 -23.87 -12.75
C VAL A 29 -13.20 -25.22 -13.30
N ASP A 30 -12.26 -25.94 -13.92
CA ASP A 30 -12.50 -27.25 -14.56
C ASP A 30 -13.65 -27.26 -15.57
N GLY A 31 -13.81 -26.16 -16.31
CA GLY A 31 -14.89 -25.98 -17.29
C GLY A 31 -16.25 -25.63 -16.69
N VAL A 32 -16.37 -25.53 -15.37
CA VAL A 32 -17.59 -25.10 -14.68
C VAL A 32 -17.52 -23.58 -14.40
N PRO A 33 -18.53 -22.79 -14.80
CA PRO A 33 -18.57 -21.38 -14.49
C PRO A 33 -18.74 -21.18 -12.98
N TYR A 34 -17.77 -20.53 -12.35
CA TYR A 34 -17.81 -20.13 -10.96
C TYR A 34 -17.96 -18.61 -10.84
N ARG A 35 -18.83 -18.17 -9.93
CA ARG A 35 -19.05 -16.76 -9.64
C ARG A 35 -18.28 -16.38 -8.37
N GLY A 36 -17.09 -15.82 -8.56
CA GLY A 36 -16.30 -15.28 -7.45
C GLY A 36 -16.83 -13.92 -7.03
N THR A 37 -16.82 -13.65 -5.72
CA THR A 37 -16.98 -12.29 -5.18
C THR A 37 -15.60 -11.80 -4.75
N ARG A 38 -15.09 -10.75 -5.39
CA ARG A 38 -13.87 -10.06 -4.95
C ARG A 38 -14.26 -8.83 -4.16
N TYR A 39 -13.77 -8.72 -2.92
CA TYR A 39 -13.99 -7.54 -2.09
C TYR A 39 -12.86 -6.53 -2.28
N PHE A 40 -13.21 -5.25 -2.34
CA PHE A 40 -12.26 -4.14 -2.36
C PHE A 40 -12.55 -3.20 -1.20
N ASN A 41 -11.48 -2.74 -0.57
CA ASN A 41 -11.50 -1.72 0.46
C ASN A 41 -10.77 -0.48 -0.07
N ASP A 42 -11.41 0.69 -0.03
CA ASP A 42 -10.63 1.93 -0.07
C ASP A 42 -10.30 2.33 1.35
N ILE A 43 -9.01 2.59 1.55
CA ILE A 43 -8.47 2.96 2.84
C ILE A 43 -7.94 4.39 2.71
N GLU A 44 -8.37 5.25 3.62
CA GLU A 44 -7.82 6.59 3.79
C GLU A 44 -6.93 6.63 5.03
N ILE A 45 -5.70 7.12 4.88
CA ILE A 45 -4.71 7.22 5.94
C ILE A 45 -4.32 8.68 6.12
N ASP A 46 -4.50 9.24 7.30
CA ASP A 46 -4.02 10.59 7.62
C ASP A 46 -2.63 10.52 8.25
N LEU A 47 -1.70 11.31 7.74
CA LEU A 47 -0.36 11.46 8.28
C LEU A 47 -0.23 12.70 9.16
N SER A 48 0.53 12.62 10.25
CA SER A 48 0.83 13.78 11.12
C SER A 48 1.73 14.78 10.40
N GLU A 49 2.82 14.27 9.83
CA GLU A 49 3.82 15.04 9.10
C GLU A 49 4.33 14.20 7.93
N PRO A 50 4.17 14.66 6.68
CA PRO A 50 3.42 15.86 6.27
C PRO A 50 1.91 15.67 6.51
N ALA A 51 1.18 16.75 6.78
CA ALA A 51 -0.28 16.73 6.94
C ALA A 51 -0.97 16.42 5.59
N ILE A 52 -1.07 15.14 5.26
CA ILE A 52 -1.57 14.60 4.00
C ILE A 52 -2.46 13.40 4.27
N THR A 53 -3.57 13.33 3.53
CA THR A 53 -4.38 12.11 3.44
C THR A 53 -3.92 11.27 2.25
N LEU A 54 -3.50 10.04 2.53
CA LEU A 54 -3.23 9.02 1.53
C LEU A 54 -4.51 8.24 1.23
N CYS A 55 -4.74 7.94 -0.04
CA CYS A 55 -5.83 7.11 -0.51
C CYS A 55 -5.26 5.88 -1.19
N LEU A 56 -5.75 4.70 -0.83
CA LEU A 56 -5.32 3.45 -1.43
C LEU A 56 -6.54 2.54 -1.61
N SER A 57 -6.47 1.67 -2.63
CA SER A 57 -7.45 0.60 -2.82
C SER A 57 -6.76 -0.74 -2.66
N ALA A 58 -7.28 -1.58 -1.77
CA ALA A 58 -6.74 -2.90 -1.47
C ALA A 58 -7.77 -3.99 -1.80
N ARG A 59 -7.30 -5.07 -2.43
CA ARG A 59 -8.11 -6.27 -2.65
C ARG A 59 -8.18 -7.08 -1.36
N TRP A 60 -9.28 -7.74 -1.12
CA TRP A 60 -9.34 -8.80 -0.12
C TRP A 60 -8.61 -10.06 -0.63
N PRO A 61 -7.80 -10.76 0.18
CA PRO A 61 -7.55 -10.59 1.62
C PRO A 61 -6.28 -9.79 1.96
N ASP A 62 -5.77 -8.94 1.07
CA ASP A 62 -4.57 -8.10 1.28
C ASP A 62 -4.82 -6.98 2.30
N ARG A 63 -5.58 -7.27 3.36
CA ARG A 63 -5.89 -6.34 4.44
C ARG A 63 -4.61 -5.81 5.05
N LEU A 64 -4.46 -4.50 4.91
CA LEU A 64 -3.48 -3.69 5.59
C LEU A 64 -3.83 -3.61 7.07
N PHE A 65 -3.03 -4.26 7.91
CA PHE A 65 -3.03 -3.99 9.34
C PHE A 65 -2.17 -2.75 9.56
N LEU A 66 -2.80 -1.59 9.41
CA LEU A 66 -2.21 -0.29 9.71
C LEU A 66 -2.90 0.31 10.93
N GLN A 67 -2.11 0.92 11.80
CA GLN A 67 -2.60 1.50 13.04
C GLN A 67 -2.01 2.90 13.28
N ASN A 68 -2.66 3.65 14.18
CA ASN A 68 -2.15 4.93 14.64
C ASN A 68 -0.76 4.74 15.30
N GLY A 69 0.19 5.61 14.97
CA GLY A 69 1.58 5.55 15.42
C GLY A 69 2.52 4.83 14.46
N ASP A 70 2.00 4.09 13.47
CA ASP A 70 2.85 3.45 12.49
C ASP A 70 3.54 4.49 11.60
N ARG A 71 4.84 4.35 11.37
CA ARG A 71 5.58 5.12 10.39
C ARG A 71 5.54 4.40 9.04
N ILE A 72 5.10 5.09 7.99
CA ILE A 72 4.95 4.50 6.65
C ILE A 72 5.70 5.28 5.57
N LEU A 73 6.02 4.59 4.48
CA LEU A 73 6.52 5.15 3.22
C LEU A 73 5.57 4.75 2.09
N ALA A 74 5.12 5.72 1.30
CA ALA A 74 4.25 5.50 0.14
C ALA A 74 4.87 6.09 -1.13
N ILE A 75 4.62 5.44 -2.27
CA ILE A 75 4.87 5.95 -3.62
C ILE A 75 3.54 6.06 -4.35
N GLY A 76 3.33 7.15 -5.06
CA GLY A 76 2.05 7.43 -5.69
C GLY A 76 2.04 8.70 -6.51
N SER A 77 0.84 9.12 -6.91
CA SER A 77 0.60 10.37 -7.63
C SER A 77 -0.30 11.29 -6.80
N ARG A 78 -0.17 12.60 -7.01
CA ARG A 78 -1.11 13.58 -6.45
C ARG A 78 -2.21 13.85 -7.45
N GLU A 79 -3.45 13.59 -7.07
CA GLU A 79 -4.62 13.81 -7.90
C GLU A 79 -5.68 14.54 -7.06
N GLN A 80 -6.12 15.70 -7.56
CA GLN A 80 -7.18 16.51 -6.93
C GLN A 80 -6.92 16.82 -5.43
N GLY A 81 -5.67 17.05 -5.05
CA GLY A 81 -5.29 17.36 -3.66
C GLY A 81 -5.16 16.15 -2.73
N LYS A 82 -5.42 14.92 -3.21
CA LYS A 82 -5.20 13.66 -2.48
C LYS A 82 -3.97 12.93 -3.03
N PHE A 83 -3.31 12.14 -2.18
CA PHE A 83 -2.19 11.29 -2.61
C PHE A 83 -2.70 9.87 -2.90
N GLN A 84 -2.72 9.49 -4.17
CA GLN A 84 -3.13 8.17 -4.63
C GLN A 84 -1.96 7.21 -4.53
N VAL A 85 -2.03 6.31 -3.56
CA VAL A 85 -0.97 5.35 -3.26
C VAL A 85 -0.96 4.25 -4.30
N GLN A 86 0.19 4.04 -4.92
CA GLN A 86 0.43 2.92 -5.83
C GLN A 86 1.29 1.84 -5.18
N ALA A 87 2.12 2.20 -4.20
CA ALA A 87 2.86 1.27 -3.36
C ALA A 87 3.04 1.85 -1.95
N LEU A 88 3.02 1.00 -0.92
CA LEU A 88 3.12 1.39 0.48
C LEU A 88 4.07 0.45 1.23
N CYS A 89 4.65 0.91 2.34
CA CYS A 89 5.50 0.15 3.27
C CYS A 89 5.22 0.61 4.71
N ASN A 90 5.15 -0.32 5.64
CA ASN A 90 5.28 -0.01 7.06
C ASN A 90 6.76 -0.10 7.49
N LEU A 91 7.23 0.90 8.24
CA LEU A 91 8.61 1.03 8.72
C LEU A 91 8.76 0.77 10.22
N THR A 92 7.67 0.45 10.94
CA THR A 92 7.59 0.54 12.41
C THR A 92 8.20 -0.65 13.14
N ASP A 93 8.04 -1.86 12.63
CA ASP A 93 8.29 -3.09 13.40
C ASP A 93 8.97 -4.19 12.58
N ASP A 94 9.65 -3.82 11.48
CA ASP A 94 10.24 -4.72 10.48
C ASP A 94 9.25 -5.69 9.82
N SER A 95 7.99 -5.67 10.24
CA SER A 95 6.95 -6.51 9.70
C SER A 95 6.52 -5.96 8.34
N HIS A 96 6.67 -6.79 7.32
CA HIS A 96 6.41 -6.43 5.94
C HIS A 96 4.92 -6.45 5.62
N TYR A 97 4.11 -5.70 6.36
CA TYR A 97 2.71 -5.61 6.00
C TYR A 97 2.57 -4.64 4.83
N LEU A 98 2.49 -5.29 3.68
CA LEU A 98 2.16 -4.82 2.34
C LEU A 98 3.25 -4.21 1.49
N LEU A 99 3.40 -4.84 0.34
CA LEU A 99 3.88 -4.23 -0.88
C LEU A 99 2.71 -4.26 -1.87
N CYS A 100 1.82 -3.28 -1.83
CA CYS A 100 0.92 -3.05 -2.94
C CYS A 100 1.70 -2.43 -4.13
N GLY A 101 1.19 -2.59 -5.35
CA GLY A 101 1.81 -2.01 -6.55
C GLY A 101 2.62 -2.96 -7.42
N SER A 102 3.09 -2.48 -8.56
CA SER A 102 3.82 -3.29 -9.55
C SER A 102 5.18 -3.79 -9.01
N PRO A 103 5.74 -4.90 -9.53
CA PRO A 103 7.05 -5.40 -9.11
C PRO A 103 8.17 -4.34 -9.10
N GLY A 104 8.16 -3.42 -10.08
CA GLY A 104 9.12 -2.33 -10.17
C GLY A 104 8.98 -1.31 -9.03
N LEU A 105 7.74 -0.93 -8.69
CA LEU A 105 7.48 -0.02 -7.57
C LEU A 105 7.83 -0.67 -6.24
N ARG A 106 7.52 -1.96 -6.07
CA ARG A 106 7.92 -2.72 -4.89
C ARG A 106 9.43 -2.73 -4.69
N ARG A 107 10.22 -2.97 -5.75
CA ARG A 107 11.70 -2.91 -5.69
C ARG A 107 12.21 -1.50 -5.38
N ARG A 108 11.61 -0.46 -5.95
CA ARG A 108 11.97 0.94 -5.64
C ARG A 108 11.72 1.25 -4.17
N LEU A 109 10.53 0.92 -3.68
CA LEU A 109 10.10 1.18 -2.32
C LEU A 109 10.93 0.37 -1.29
N LYS A 110 11.27 -0.89 -1.58
CA LYS A 110 12.23 -1.67 -0.78
C LYS A 110 13.57 -0.94 -0.62
N ARG A 111 14.17 -0.44 -1.72
CA ARG A 111 15.45 0.29 -1.67
C ARG A 111 15.38 1.54 -0.80
N MET A 112 14.34 2.34 -0.98
CA MET A 112 14.13 3.55 -0.17
C MET A 112 13.90 3.23 1.31
N ALA A 113 13.09 2.20 1.60
CA ALA A 113 12.82 1.78 2.98
C ALA A 113 14.10 1.33 3.72
N THR A 114 15.03 0.65 3.03
CA THR A 114 16.33 0.25 3.60
C THR A 114 17.15 1.45 4.08
N GLU A 115 17.14 2.56 3.34
CA GLU A 115 17.89 3.79 3.67
C GLU A 115 17.26 4.55 4.85
N LEU A 116 15.94 4.43 5.04
CA LEU A 116 15.17 5.17 6.04
C LEU A 116 15.08 4.47 7.40
N ARG A 117 15.64 3.27 7.52
CA ARG A 117 15.65 2.47 8.75
C ARG A 117 16.80 2.85 9.66
N PRO A 118 16.55 3.06 10.97
CA PRO A 118 17.61 3.27 11.94
C PRO A 118 18.36 1.96 12.16
N GLY A 119 19.61 1.85 11.70
CA GLY A 119 20.53 0.77 12.11
C GLY A 119 21.06 -0.19 11.04
N GLY A 120 20.80 0.02 9.74
CA GLY A 120 21.32 -0.81 8.65
C GLY A 120 20.63 -2.18 8.58
N ALA A 121 19.79 -2.38 7.57
CA ALA A 121 19.04 -3.63 7.43
C ALA A 121 19.98 -4.84 7.19
N PRO A 122 19.70 -6.00 7.80
CA PRO A 122 20.49 -7.22 7.58
C PRO A 122 20.43 -7.68 6.11
N ALA A 123 21.54 -8.21 5.60
CA ALA A 123 21.80 -8.48 4.17
C ALA A 123 20.85 -9.47 3.46
N HIS A 124 19.91 -10.12 4.16
CA HIS A 124 18.98 -11.09 3.56
C HIS A 124 17.88 -10.46 2.68
N TRP A 125 17.86 -9.13 2.56
CA TRP A 125 16.82 -8.35 1.87
C TRP A 125 17.05 -8.15 0.36
N LEU A 126 18.26 -8.43 -0.13
CA LEU A 126 18.62 -8.25 -1.55
C LEU A 126 18.20 -9.43 -2.45
N SER A 127 17.67 -10.50 -1.87
CA SER A 127 17.29 -11.71 -2.60
C SER A 127 15.80 -12.04 -2.44
N ALA A 128 14.92 -11.27 -3.11
CA ALA A 128 13.54 -11.66 -3.48
C ALA A 128 12.90 -10.62 -4.42
#